data_AF-A0A451B927-F1
#
_entry.id   AF-A0A451B927-F1
#
_cell.length_a   1.000
_cell.length_b   1.000
_cell.length_c   1.000
_cell.angle_alpha   90.00
_cell.angle_beta   90.00
_cell.angle_gamma   90.00
#
_symmetry.space_group_name_H-M   'P 1'
#
loop_
_entity.id
_entity.type
_entity.pdbx_description
1 polymer ?
#
loop_
_entity_poly.entity_id
_entity_poly.type
_entity_poly.pdbx_seq_one_letter_code
_entity_poly.pdbx_strand_id
1 'polypeptide(L)' 'MWQDPIVQETRRLREEYAARFKGDSDAMFQDVLMHQAVHKERLVSFKPRKPQQWRSTGEEK' A
#
# COMPACT_ATOMS: atom_id res chain seq x y z
N MET A 1 -18.79 -5.75 -9.58
CA MET A 1 -17.47 -5.33 -9.06
C MET A 1 -17.42 -5.37 -7.54
N TRP A 2 -18.29 -4.65 -6.82
CA TRP A 2 -18.50 -4.87 -5.36
C TRP A 2 -18.93 -6.32 -5.02
N GLN A 3 -19.48 -6.98 -6.02
CA GLN A 3 -20.09 -8.30 -6.08
C GLN A 3 -19.10 -9.44 -6.34
N ASP A 4 -17.80 -9.15 -6.39
CA ASP A 4 -16.74 -10.10 -6.75
C ASP A 4 -16.28 -10.91 -5.51
N PRO A 5 -16.12 -12.25 -5.59
CA PRO A 5 -15.69 -13.07 -4.46
C PRO A 5 -14.36 -12.65 -3.82
N ILE A 6 -13.39 -12.21 -4.63
CA ILE A 6 -12.08 -11.76 -4.15
C ILE A 6 -12.22 -10.44 -3.36
N VAL A 7 -13.10 -9.55 -3.83
CA VAL A 7 -13.41 -8.28 -3.16
C VAL A 7 -14.15 -8.51 -1.85
N GLN A 8 -15.06 -9.50 -1.79
CA GLN A 8 -15.79 -9.88 -0.58
C GLN A 8 -14.84 -10.47 0.47
N GLU A 9 -13.99 -11.43 0.11
CA GLU A 9 -13.02 -12.02 1.04
C GLU A 9 -11.98 -10.99 1.52
N THR A 10 -11.50 -10.13 0.62
CA THR A 10 -10.58 -9.03 0.99
C THR A 10 -11.21 -8.04 1.98
N ARG A 11 -12.52 -7.78 1.89
CA ARG A 11 -13.25 -6.94 2.86
C ARG A 11 -13.40 -7.66 4.19
N ARG A 12 -13.86 -8.91 4.17
CA ARG A 12 -14.00 -9.76 5.36
C ARG A 12 -12.71 -9.81 6.18
N LEU A 13 -11.56 -10.10 5.54
CA LEU A 13 -10.26 -10.16 6.21
C LEU A 13 -9.84 -8.81 6.82
N ARG A 14 -10.21 -7.68 6.20
CA ARG A 14 -9.98 -6.34 6.76
C ARG A 14 -10.87 -6.04 7.95
N GLU A 15 -12.14 -6.46 7.90
CA GLU A 15 -13.10 -6.31 8.99
C GLU A 15 -12.71 -7.19 10.20
N GLU A 16 -12.33 -8.45 9.97
CA GLU A 16 -11.81 -9.37 11.01
C GLU A 16 -10.47 -8.91 11.62
N TYR A 17 -9.63 -8.17 10.87
CA TYR A 17 -8.42 -7.56 11.39
C TYR A 17 -8.74 -6.28 12.18
N ALA A 18 -9.53 -5.35 11.64
CA ALA A 18 -9.91 -4.10 12.29
C ALA A 18 -10.70 -4.32 13.59
N ALA A 19 -11.50 -5.38 13.68
CA ALA A 19 -12.23 -5.76 14.89
C ALA A 19 -11.30 -6.02 16.09
N ARG A 20 -10.07 -6.51 15.86
CA ARG A 20 -9.06 -6.76 16.91
C ARG A 20 -8.63 -5.46 17.59
N PHE A 21 -8.62 -4.37 16.83
CA PHE A 21 -8.28 -3.02 17.28
C PHE A 21 -9.53 -2.17 17.56
N LYS A 22 -10.73 -2.77 17.57
CA LYS A 22 -12.03 -2.08 17.74
C LYS A 22 -12.28 -0.93 16.74
N GLY A 23 -11.62 -0.96 15.59
CA GLY A 23 -11.66 0.11 14.58
C GLY A 23 -10.69 1.28 14.82
N ASP A 24 -9.79 1.20 15.80
CA ASP A 24 -8.72 2.19 16.02
C ASP A 24 -7.67 2.11 14.89
N SER A 25 -7.65 3.13 14.04
CA SER A 25 -6.74 3.24 12.90
C SER A 25 -5.27 3.39 13.30
N ASP A 26 -5.01 4.02 14.44
CA ASP A 26 -3.65 4.35 14.88
C ASP A 26 -3.04 3.12 15.52
N ALA A 27 -3.81 2.36 16.31
CA ALA A 27 -3.40 1.05 16.82
C ALA A 27 -3.13 0.04 15.69
N MET A 28 -3.97 0.01 14.64
CA MET A 28 -3.71 -0.80 13.43
C MET A 28 -2.41 -0.38 12.72
N PHE A 29 -2.14 0.93 12.64
CA PHE A 29 -0.91 1.43 12.02
C PHE A 29 0.35 1.06 12.82
N GLN A 30 0.31 1.15 14.15
CA GLN A 30 1.43 0.72 15.00
C GLN A 30 1.70 -0.78 14.90
N ASP A 31 0.66 -1.63 14.85
CA ASP A 31 0.81 -3.07 14.62
C ASP A 31 1.52 -3.39 13.29
N VAL A 32 1.15 -2.68 12.21
CA VAL A 32 1.83 -2.81 10.91
C VAL A 32 3.29 -2.35 10.98
N LEU A 33 3.60 -1.27 11.70
CA LEU A 33 5.00 -0.83 11.91
C LEU A 33 5.81 -1.84 12.73
N MET A 34 5.23 -2.43 13.77
CA MET A 34 5.88 -3.49 14.56
C MET A 34 6.19 -4.73 13.71
N HIS A 35 5.23 -5.19 12.90
CA HIS A 35 5.44 -6.29 11.96
C HIS A 35 6.53 -5.98 10.92
N GLN A 36 6.60 -4.74 10.42
CA GLN A 36 7.67 -4.29 9.52
C GLN A 36 9.05 -4.24 10.21
N ALA A 37 9.12 -3.82 11.47
CA ALA A 37 10.37 -3.76 12.23
C ALA A 37 10.94 -5.14 12.60
N VAL A 38 10.07 -6.15 12.78
CA VAL A 38 10.46 -7.55 13.05
C VAL A 38 10.81 -8.31 11.76
N HIS A 39 10.49 -7.77 10.59
CA HIS A 39 10.72 -8.45 9.32
C HIS A 39 12.22 -8.67 9.03
N LYS A 40 12.59 -9.93 8.76
CA LYS A 40 14.00 -10.34 8.58
C LYS A 40 14.63 -9.80 7.30
N GLU A 41 13.83 -9.50 6.29
CA GLU A 41 14.31 -8.94 5.02
C GLU A 41 14.37 -7.41 5.08
N ARG A 42 15.45 -6.84 4.54
CA ARG A 42 15.71 -5.40 4.56
C ARG A 42 14.62 -4.62 3.80
N LEU A 43 13.92 -3.73 4.52
CA LEU A 43 13.13 -2.65 3.93
C LEU A 43 14.02 -1.80 3.01
N VAL A 44 13.79 -1.88 1.69
CA VAL A 44 14.55 -1.16 0.67
C VAL A 44 13.74 0.01 0.10
N SER A 45 14.03 1.22 0.58
CA SER A 45 13.53 2.44 -0.04
C SER A 45 14.33 2.76 -1.31
N PHE A 46 13.74 2.52 -2.48
CA PHE A 46 14.33 2.94 -3.75
C PHE A 46 14.20 4.46 -3.92
N LYS A 47 15.25 5.10 -4.45
CA LYS A 47 15.17 6.53 -4.81
C LYS A 47 14.07 6.76 -5.86
N PRO A 48 13.28 7.85 -5.77
CA PRO A 48 12.29 8.18 -6.78
C PRO A 48 12.89 8.18 -8.20
N ARG A 49 12.14 7.65 -9.16
CA ARG A 49 12.52 7.74 -10.58
C ARG A 49 12.56 9.21 -10.98
N LYS A 50 13.64 9.62 -11.66
CA LYS A 50 13.69 10.97 -12.25
C LYS A 50 12.53 11.12 -13.26
N PRO A 51 11.86 12.28 -13.33
CA PRO A 51 10.84 12.51 -14.35
C PRO A 51 11.49 12.39 -15.72
N GLN A 52 11.01 11.43 -16.53
CA GLN A 52 11.43 11.31 -17.91
C GLN A 52 10.79 12.47 -18.68
N GLN A 53 11.60 13.45 -19.08
CA GLN A 53 11.11 14.52 -19.94
C GLN A 53 10.61 13.91 -21.26
N TRP A 54 9.32 14.07 -21.51
CA TRP A 54 8.73 13.79 -22.80
C TRP A 54 9.43 14.67 -23.84
N ARG A 55 10.05 14.06 -24.87
CA ARG A 55 10.62 14.85 -25.97
C ARG A 55 9.47 15.56 -26.66
N SER A 56 9.54 16.89 -26.74
CA SER A 56 8.68 17.69 -27.61
C SER A 56 9.03 17.39 -29.06
N THR A 57 8.45 16.31 -29.60
CA THR A 57 8.58 15.93 -31.01
C THR A 57 7.84 16.96 -31.87
N GLY A 58 8.60 17.94 -32.35
CA GLY A 58 8.12 19.00 -33.23
C GLY A 58 8.47 20.40 -32.70
N GLU A 59 9.62 20.92 -33.13
CA GLU A 59 9.77 22.26 -33.73
C GLU A 59 11.22 22.49 -34.20
N GLU A 60 11.54 21.92 -35.37
CA GLU A 60 12.49 22.53 -36.31
C GLU A 60 11.72 22.74 -37.63
N LYS A 61 11.99 23.85 -38.33
CA LYS A 61 11.30 24.32 -39.54
C LYS A 61 12.26 24.36 -40.72
#